data_AF-A0A522EZJ2-F1
#
_entry.id   AF-A0A522EZJ2-F1
#
_cell.length_a   1.000
_cell.length_b   1.000
_cell.length_c   1.000
_cell.angle_alpha   90.00
_cell.angle_beta   90.00
_cell.angle_gamma   90.00
#
_symmetry.space_group_name_H-M   'P 1'
#
loop_
_entity.id
_entity.type
_entity.pdbx_description
1 polymer ?
#
loop_
_entity_poly.entity_id
_entity_poly.type
_entity_poly.pdbx_seq_one_letter_code
_entity_poly.pdbx_strand_id
1 'polypeptide(L)'
;MKIFNAMFSKVNGGLEQVFLNYTPTLIEQGNLVIPIIHPDAEIRHACPQKHLHLIHNYNQYDPLAIFKLRRLIHKENPDCVITHSHRAAYLFKKTRTQVPKIAVCHVKGNYNFGTDAIIALTEAMRQDIIAAGQPAERVF
;
A
#
# COMPACT_ATOMS: atom_id res chain seq x y z
N MET A 1 12.48 -5.60 -9.18
CA MET A 1 12.27 -5.77 -7.72
C MET A 1 11.04 -6.63 -7.46
N LYS A 2 10.91 -7.21 -6.26
CA LYS A 2 9.69 -7.84 -5.75
C LYS A 2 8.93 -6.82 -4.89
N ILE A 3 7.76 -6.41 -5.34
CA ILE A 3 6.98 -5.32 -4.73
C ILE A 3 5.67 -5.87 -4.20
N PHE A 4 5.37 -5.60 -2.93
CA PHE A 4 4.01 -5.74 -2.43
C PHE A 4 3.21 -4.51 -2.79
N ASN A 5 2.14 -4.67 -3.56
CA ASN A 5 1.18 -3.60 -3.80
C ASN A 5 -0.08 -3.88 -2.98
N ALA A 6 -0.40 -3.05 -1.99
CA ALA A 6 -1.38 -3.40 -0.97
C ALA A 6 -2.51 -2.38 -0.77
N MET A 7 -3.73 -2.91 -0.63
CA MET A 7 -4.95 -2.13 -0.47
C MET A 7 -6.04 -2.93 0.27
N PHE A 8 -6.68 -2.34 1.27
CA PHE A 8 -7.73 -3.01 2.06
C PHE A 8 -9.09 -2.32 1.96
N SER A 9 -9.37 -1.71 0.81
CA SER A 9 -10.72 -1.24 0.47
C SER A 9 -11.54 -2.38 -0.13
N LYS A 10 -12.86 -2.28 0.00
CA LYS A 10 -13.81 -3.30 -0.49
C LYS A 10 -14.58 -2.84 -1.73
N VAL A 11 -14.74 -1.54 -1.91
CA VAL A 11 -15.52 -0.92 -3.00
C VAL A 11 -14.68 -0.77 -4.26
N ASN A 12 -15.25 -0.27 -5.35
CA ASN A 12 -14.54 0.14 -6.56
C ASN A 12 -14.69 1.65 -6.81
N GLY A 13 -13.66 2.43 -6.46
CA GLY A 13 -13.58 3.87 -6.66
C GLY A 13 -12.17 4.33 -7.11
N GLY A 14 -11.87 5.62 -6.93
CA GLY A 14 -10.63 6.21 -7.46
C GLY A 14 -9.35 5.60 -6.88
N LEU A 15 -9.36 5.24 -5.59
CA LEU A 15 -8.23 4.61 -4.90
C LEU A 15 -7.91 3.23 -5.48
N GLU A 16 -8.95 2.45 -5.75
CA GLU A 16 -8.88 1.13 -6.35
C GLU A 16 -8.43 1.18 -7.80
N GLN A 17 -8.88 2.17 -8.56
CA GLN A 17 -8.40 2.38 -9.93
C GLN A 17 -6.91 2.72 -9.95
N VAL A 18 -6.42 3.58 -9.04
CA VAL A 18 -4.98 3.85 -8.93
C VAL A 18 -4.21 2.58 -8.55
N PHE A 19 -4.72 1.78 -7.61
CA PHE A 19 -4.12 0.49 -7.26
C PHE A 19 -4.04 -0.47 -8.47
N LEU A 20 -5.12 -0.55 -9.25
CA LEU A 20 -5.18 -1.37 -10.47
C LEU A 20 -4.23 -0.86 -11.54
N ASN A 21 -4.04 0.45 -11.69
CA ASN A 21 -3.10 1.03 -12.64
C ASN A 21 -1.63 0.81 -12.25
N TYR A 22 -1.33 0.83 -10.93
CA TYR A 22 0.04 0.60 -10.44
C TYR A 22 0.54 -0.80 -10.77
N THR A 23 -0.34 -1.80 -10.70
CA THR A 23 0.04 -3.20 -10.88
C THR A 23 0.66 -3.49 -12.26
N PRO A 24 -0.02 -3.24 -13.40
CA PRO A 24 0.56 -3.45 -14.73
C PRO A 24 1.73 -2.50 -14.99
N THR A 25 1.65 -1.23 -14.58
CA THR A 25 2.73 -0.24 -14.80
C THR A 25 4.05 -0.70 -14.17
N LEU A 26 4.01 -1.19 -12.93
CA LEU A 26 5.20 -1.69 -12.24
C LEU A 26 5.69 -3.02 -12.85
N ILE A 27 4.78 -3.88 -13.33
CA ILE A 27 5.14 -5.12 -14.05
C ILE A 27 5.85 -4.80 -15.37
N GLU A 28 5.35 -3.84 -16.15
CA GLU A 28 5.96 -3.40 -17.42
C GLU A 28 7.37 -2.85 -17.23
N GLN A 29 7.68 -2.30 -16.06
CA GLN A 29 9.02 -1.89 -15.65
C GLN A 29 9.94 -3.06 -15.23
N GLY A 30 9.49 -4.31 -15.37
CA GLY A 30 10.25 -5.52 -15.04
C GLY A 30 10.20 -5.92 -13.57
N ASN A 31 9.23 -5.41 -12.79
CA ASN A 31 9.06 -5.81 -11.39
C ASN A 31 8.12 -7.01 -11.24
N LEU A 32 8.39 -7.83 -10.22
CA LEU A 32 7.44 -8.81 -9.72
C LEU A 32 6.50 -8.13 -8.73
N VAL A 33 5.29 -7.83 -9.16
CA VAL A 33 4.28 -7.20 -8.30
C VAL A 33 3.36 -8.26 -7.71
N ILE A 34 3.20 -8.21 -6.39
CA ILE A 34 2.39 -9.12 -5.59
C ILE A 34 1.25 -8.30 -4.99
N PRO A 35 0.03 -8.37 -5.54
CA PRO A 35 -1.11 -7.66 -5.01
C PRO A 35 -1.59 -8.28 -3.70
N ILE A 36 -1.88 -7.43 -2.70
CA ILE A 36 -2.44 -7.85 -1.41
C ILE A 36 -3.73 -7.07 -1.17
N ILE A 37 -4.86 -7.77 -1.18
CA ILE A 37 -6.18 -7.14 -1.05
C ILE A 37 -7.08 -7.79 -0.01
N HIS A 38 -8.16 -7.09 0.34
CA HIS A 38 -9.26 -7.67 1.11
C HIS A 38 -9.99 -8.75 0.26
N PRO A 39 -10.38 -9.91 0.81
CA PRO A 39 -11.12 -10.95 0.07
C PRO A 39 -12.42 -10.45 -0.57
N ASP A 40 -13.12 -9.55 0.11
CA ASP A 40 -14.37 -8.92 -0.36
C ASP A 40 -14.14 -7.71 -1.28
N ALA A 41 -12.94 -7.49 -1.82
CA ALA A 41 -12.71 -6.37 -2.72
C ALA A 41 -13.40 -6.60 -4.07
N GLU A 42 -14.24 -5.66 -4.50
CA GLU A 42 -14.92 -5.69 -5.80
C GLU A 42 -13.94 -5.82 -6.97
N ILE A 43 -12.73 -5.24 -6.84
CA ILE A 43 -11.68 -5.30 -7.86
C ILE A 43 -10.89 -6.62 -7.90
N ARG A 44 -11.25 -7.62 -7.09
CA ARG A 44 -10.50 -8.89 -6.96
C ARG A 44 -10.27 -9.58 -8.31
N HIS A 45 -11.27 -9.59 -9.19
CA HIS A 45 -11.19 -10.25 -10.49
C HIS A 45 -10.32 -9.47 -11.49
N ALA A 46 -10.12 -8.17 -11.28
CA ALA A 46 -9.25 -7.33 -12.10
C ALA A 46 -7.76 -7.47 -11.70
N CYS A 47 -7.45 -8.09 -10.57
CA CYS A 47 -6.07 -8.30 -10.14
C CYS A 47 -5.42 -9.52 -10.82
N PRO A 48 -4.09 -9.52 -11.04
CA PRO A 48 -3.37 -10.71 -11.50
C PRO A 48 -3.47 -11.86 -10.49
N GLN A 49 -4.09 -12.98 -10.89
CA GLN A 49 -4.40 -14.08 -9.96
C GLN A 49 -3.16 -14.89 -9.53
N LYS A 50 -2.12 -14.95 -10.35
CA LYS A 50 -0.93 -15.81 -10.15
C LYS A 50 -0.16 -15.51 -8.85
N HIS A 51 -0.24 -14.28 -8.35
CA HIS A 51 0.48 -13.82 -7.15
C HIS A 51 -0.41 -13.04 -6.18
N LEU A 52 -1.74 -13.17 -6.31
CA LEU A 52 -2.68 -12.45 -5.47
C LEU A 52 -2.75 -13.06 -4.07
N HIS A 53 -2.52 -12.24 -3.04
CA HIS A 53 -2.82 -12.61 -1.66
C HIS A 53 -4.06 -11.91 -1.15
N LEU A 54 -4.96 -12.69 -0.55
CA LEU A 54 -6.15 -12.20 0.11
C LEU A 54 -5.93 -12.21 1.63
N ILE A 55 -6.02 -11.05 2.26
CA ILE A 55 -5.92 -10.91 3.71
C ILE A 55 -7.16 -10.15 4.20
N HIS A 56 -8.00 -10.84 4.96
CA HIS A 56 -9.08 -10.19 5.68
C HIS A 56 -8.53 -9.31 6.79
N ASN A 57 -9.15 -8.16 7.01
CA ASN A 57 -8.91 -7.32 8.17
C ASN A 57 -10.21 -6.61 8.59
N TYR A 58 -10.49 -6.53 9.90
CA TYR A 58 -11.68 -5.81 10.39
C TYR A 58 -11.49 -4.29 10.36
N ASN A 59 -10.29 -3.84 10.74
CA ASN A 59 -9.91 -2.43 10.77
C ASN A 59 -8.38 -2.32 10.67
N GLN A 60 -7.82 -1.13 10.90
CA GLN A 60 -6.39 -0.89 10.86
C GLN A 60 -5.61 -1.50 12.05
N TYR A 61 -6.27 -1.88 13.13
CA TYR A 61 -5.66 -2.41 14.35
C TYR A 61 -5.72 -3.94 14.45
N ASP A 62 -6.13 -4.64 13.40
CA ASP A 62 -6.36 -6.10 13.41
C ASP A 62 -5.05 -6.89 13.64
N PRO A 63 -4.86 -7.53 14.81
CA PRO A 63 -3.62 -8.22 15.14
C PRO A 63 -3.42 -9.49 14.29
N LEU A 64 -4.50 -10.14 13.86
CA LEU A 64 -4.43 -11.33 13.00
C LEU A 64 -3.97 -10.94 11.60
N ALA A 65 -4.50 -9.83 11.06
CA ALA A 65 -4.05 -9.30 9.78
C ALA A 65 -2.56 -8.89 9.85
N ILE A 66 -2.14 -8.20 10.92
CA ILE A 66 -0.74 -7.81 11.14
C ILE A 66 0.18 -9.04 11.20
N PHE A 67 -0.21 -10.09 11.94
CA PHE A 67 0.57 -11.32 12.02
C PHE A 67 0.69 -12.02 10.66
N LYS A 68 -0.42 -12.15 9.92
CA LYS A 68 -0.42 -12.73 8.56
C LYS A 68 0.46 -11.93 7.60
N LEU A 69 0.36 -10.60 7.64
CA LEU A 69 1.19 -9.70 6.84
C LEU A 69 2.68 -9.85 7.17
N ARG A 70 3.04 -9.90 8.46
CA ARG A 70 4.42 -10.12 8.88
C ARG A 70 4.96 -11.46 8.37
N ARG A 71 4.19 -12.54 8.52
CA ARG A 71 4.58 -13.86 7.99
C ARG A 71 4.73 -13.84 6.47
N LEU A 72 3.84 -13.13 5.77
CA LEU A 72 3.90 -12.99 4.32
C LEU A 72 5.14 -12.22 3.87
N ILE A 73 5.50 -11.13 4.56
CA ILE A 73 6.74 -10.39 4.31
C ILE A 73 7.95 -11.29 4.49
N HIS A 74 8.03 -12.08 5.56
CA HIS A 74 9.15 -13.00 5.78
C HIS A 74 9.22 -14.12 4.74
N LYS A 75 8.06 -14.61 4.27
CA LYS A 75 7.98 -15.68 3.28
C LYS A 75 8.41 -15.20 1.89
N GLU A 76 7.86 -14.08 1.44
CA GLU A 76 8.09 -13.60 0.09
C GLU A 76 9.33 -12.72 -0.02
N ASN A 77 9.79 -12.13 1.09
CA ASN A 77 10.94 -11.23 1.15
C ASN A 77 10.87 -10.12 0.06
N PRO A 78 9.83 -9.26 0.07
CA PRO A 78 9.72 -8.16 -0.89
C PRO A 78 10.77 -7.07 -0.62
N ASP A 79 11.19 -6.40 -1.68
CA ASP A 79 12.13 -5.27 -1.62
C ASP A 79 11.45 -4.01 -1.06
N CYS A 80 10.14 -3.83 -1.31
CA CYS A 80 9.34 -2.76 -0.73
C CYS A 80 7.84 -3.09 -0.68
N VAL A 81 7.10 -2.30 0.10
CA VAL A 81 5.63 -2.33 0.18
C VAL A 81 5.08 -0.97 -0.23
N ILE A 82 4.21 -0.96 -1.24
CA ILE A 82 3.41 0.21 -1.63
C ILE A 82 2.01 0.04 -1.06
N THR A 83 1.51 1.06 -0.35
CA THR A 83 0.18 1.02 0.29
C THR A 83 -0.73 2.12 -0.24
N HIS A 84 -1.96 1.76 -0.60
CA HIS A 84 -2.95 2.66 -1.22
C HIS A 84 -4.02 3.17 -0.24
N SER A 85 -3.82 3.09 1.08
CA SER A 85 -4.77 3.65 2.06
C SER A 85 -4.11 3.81 3.42
N HIS A 86 -4.67 4.68 4.28
CA HIS A 86 -4.22 4.80 5.66
C HIS A 86 -4.32 3.47 6.43
N ARG A 87 -5.37 2.69 6.17
CA ARG A 87 -5.55 1.34 6.74
C ARG A 87 -4.41 0.41 6.36
N ALA A 88 -4.05 0.35 5.08
CA ALA A 88 -2.93 -0.46 4.62
C ALA A 88 -1.60 0.02 5.22
N ALA A 89 -1.31 1.32 5.14
CA ALA A 89 -0.10 1.90 5.71
C ALA A 89 0.06 1.55 7.20
N TYR A 90 -1.01 1.70 7.98
CA TYR A 90 -0.98 1.40 9.40
C TYR A 90 -0.76 -0.09 9.71
N LEU A 91 -1.47 -1.00 9.02
CA LEU A 91 -1.29 -2.44 9.18
C LEU A 91 0.16 -2.86 8.89
N PHE A 92 0.73 -2.37 7.79
CA PHE A 92 2.11 -2.66 7.41
C PHE A 92 3.13 -2.04 8.36
N LYS A 93 2.91 -0.82 8.87
CA LYS A 93 3.73 -0.21 9.92
C LYS A 93 3.81 -1.11 11.16
N LYS A 94 2.68 -1.72 11.56
CA LYS A 94 2.62 -2.59 12.75
C LYS A 94 3.26 -3.97 12.56
N THR A 95 3.61 -4.36 11.33
CA THR A 95 4.39 -5.59 11.11
C THR A 95 5.80 -5.51 11.73
N ARG A 96 6.32 -4.29 11.94
CA ARG A 96 7.65 -4.01 12.50
C ARG A 96 8.78 -4.75 11.76
N THR A 97 8.62 -4.94 10.45
CA THR A 97 9.67 -5.47 9.57
C THR A 97 10.58 -4.34 9.10
N GLN A 98 11.75 -4.67 8.56
CA GLN A 98 12.69 -3.67 8.00
C GLN A 98 12.43 -3.36 6.52
N VAL A 99 11.47 -4.03 5.88
CA VAL A 99 11.12 -3.76 4.47
C VAL A 99 10.60 -2.33 4.33
N PRO A 100 11.15 -1.51 3.42
CA PRO A 100 10.66 -0.15 3.16
C PRO A 100 9.17 -0.10 2.83
N LYS A 101 8.43 0.84 3.44
CA LYS A 101 7.01 1.09 3.18
C LYS A 101 6.86 2.45 2.52
N ILE A 102 6.05 2.49 1.46
CA ILE A 102 5.77 3.66 0.64
C ILE A 102 4.26 3.87 0.64
N ALA A 103 3.78 5.01 1.13
CA ALA A 103 2.36 5.34 1.12
C ALA A 103 1.99 6.19 -0.10
N VAL A 104 1.01 5.76 -0.87
CA VAL A 104 0.39 6.62 -1.89
C VAL A 104 -0.72 7.43 -1.23
N CYS A 105 -0.61 8.74 -1.27
CA CYS A 105 -1.57 9.64 -0.66
C CYS A 105 -2.76 9.88 -1.59
N HIS A 106 -3.95 9.42 -1.20
CA HIS A 106 -5.18 9.54 -1.99
C HIS A 106 -6.12 10.66 -1.51
N VAL A 107 -5.90 11.19 -0.30
CA VAL A 107 -6.81 12.13 0.36
C VAL A 107 -6.05 13.24 1.06
N LYS A 108 -6.68 14.41 1.20
CA LYS A 108 -6.15 15.52 1.99
C LYS A 108 -6.43 15.33 3.49
N GLY A 109 -5.56 15.86 4.34
CA GLY A 109 -5.83 16.08 5.77
C GLY A 109 -5.37 14.99 6.73
N ASN A 110 -4.92 13.82 6.26
CA ASN A 110 -4.24 12.84 7.13
C ASN A 110 -2.99 12.28 6.45
N TYR A 111 -1.83 12.84 6.81
CA TYR A 111 -0.55 12.52 6.19
C TYR A 111 0.40 11.73 7.11
N ASN A 112 -0.06 11.32 8.29
CA ASN A 112 0.74 10.51 9.22
C ASN A 112 0.59 9.01 8.92
N PHE A 113 1.21 8.57 7.83
CA PHE A 113 1.21 7.16 7.45
C PHE A 113 2.24 6.33 8.25
N GLY A 114 3.27 7.00 8.80
CA GLY A 114 4.39 6.34 9.46
C GLY A 114 5.14 5.38 8.54
N THR A 115 5.31 5.80 7.29
CA THR A 115 6.03 5.10 6.22
C THR A 115 7.39 5.75 5.97
N ASP A 116 8.24 5.05 5.22
CA ASP A 116 9.60 5.51 4.88
C ASP A 116 9.58 6.55 3.76
N ALA A 117 8.59 6.47 2.86
CA ALA A 117 8.30 7.47 1.83
C ALA A 117 6.80 7.66 1.63
N ILE A 118 6.43 8.79 1.03
CA ILE A 118 5.07 9.16 0.64
C ILE A 118 5.11 9.61 -0.82
N ILE A 119 4.22 9.06 -1.65
CA ILE A 119 3.97 9.51 -3.02
C ILE A 119 2.75 10.42 -2.99
N ALA A 120 2.94 11.68 -3.37
CA ALA A 120 1.89 12.65 -3.61
C ALA A 120 1.42 12.55 -5.06
N LEU A 121 0.11 12.61 -5.30
CA LEU A 121 -0.44 12.54 -6.66
C LEU A 121 -0.30 13.85 -7.43
N THR A 122 -0.10 14.97 -6.73
CA THR A 122 0.04 16.31 -7.33
C THR A 122 1.04 17.13 -6.51
N GLU A 123 1.64 18.14 -7.16
CA GLU A 123 2.56 19.05 -6.46
C GLU A 123 1.84 19.81 -5.32
N ALA A 124 0.58 20.20 -5.51
CA ALA A 124 -0.20 20.82 -4.45
C ALA A 124 -0.36 19.90 -3.24
N MET A 125 -0.61 18.60 -3.46
CA MET A 125 -0.67 17.61 -2.38
C MET A 125 0.68 17.42 -1.71
N ARG A 126 1.78 17.41 -2.49
CA ARG A 126 3.14 17.34 -1.96
C ARG A 126 3.42 18.51 -1.00
N GLN A 127 3.09 19.73 -1.41
CA GLN A 127 3.24 20.92 -0.56
C GLN A 127 2.37 20.83 0.70
N ASP A 128 1.11 20.38 0.58
CA ASP A 128 0.22 20.18 1.74
C ASP A 128 0.79 19.16 2.75
N ILE A 129 1.39 18.06 2.26
CA ILE A 129 2.01 17.02 3.09
C ILE A 129 3.23 17.57 3.85
N ILE A 130 4.07 18.35 3.16
CA ILE A 130 5.26 18.98 3.75
C ILE A 130 4.84 20.04 4.77
N ALA A 131 3.86 20.88 4.44
CA ALA A 131 3.32 21.90 5.34
C ALA A 131 2.69 21.29 6.62
N ALA A 132 2.17 20.06 6.53
CA ALA A 132 1.68 19.31 7.68
C ALA A 132 2.79 18.64 8.53
N GLY A 133 4.07 18.88 8.19
CA GLY A 133 5.23 18.47 8.98
C GLY A 133 5.88 17.15 8.57
N GLN A 134 5.56 16.58 7.39
CA GLN A 134 6.35 15.46 6.87
C GLN A 134 7.68 15.97 6.28
N PRO A 135 8.80 15.26 6.49
CA PRO A 135 10.09 15.67 5.94
C PRO A 135 10.07 15.67 4.41
N ALA A 136 10.50 16.78 3.78
CA ALA A 136 10.40 16.99 2.34
C ALA A 136 11.17 15.94 1.52
N GLU A 137 12.26 15.40 2.07
CA GLU A 137 13.06 14.34 1.48
C GLU A 137 12.35 12.97 1.43
N ARG A 138 11.21 12.84 2.12
CA ARG A 138 10.36 11.63 2.12
C ARG A 138 9.12 11.77 1.26
N VAL A 139 8.87 12.94 0.65
CA VAL A 139 7.65 13.22 -0.13
C VAL A 139 8.01 13.45 -1.59
N PHE A 140 7.55 12.53 -2.44
CA PHE A 140 7.80 12.49 -3.87
C PHE A 140 6.54 12.82 -4.65
#